data_AF-A0ABD3EXT8-F1
#
_entry.id   AF-A0ABD3EXT8-F1
#
_cell.length_a   1.000
_cell.length_b   1.000
_cell.length_c   1.000
_cell.angle_alpha   90.00
_cell.angle_beta   90.00
_cell.angle_gamma   90.00
#
_symmetry.space_group_name_H-M   'P 1'
#
loop_
_entity.id
_entity.type
_entity.pdbx_description
1 polymer ?
#
loop_
_entity_poly.entity_id
_entity_poly.type
_entity_poly.pdbx_seq_one_letter_code
_entity_poly.pdbx_strand_id
1 'polypeptide(L)'
;MHISPVRTSKRKKGRQKTTRGGQMQQELGQLLQPSPEEAEKLQNYVQMNLPALIDTVARNTRSATYQPGKNEVLRVEVSLEHIAPHHLLPEELQNFWGQFSWAENPWIPELSAPVLSRTKYRDIADVSLEELAITKVTANMYTVKVLTPAVRSHTTAKLERWVLAILLCSPRLEVGDQLGANPRIKLRNPPAEWSEIKWTMAENGDVTGTAPDGDQQ
;
A
#
# COMPACT_ATOMS: atom_id res chain seq x y z
N MET A 1 36.76 -0.53 49.98
CA MET A 1 36.88 -0.32 48.52
C MET A 1 35.82 0.68 48.11
N HIS A 2 36.26 1.88 47.71
CA HIS A 2 35.39 3.00 47.35
C HIS A 2 35.26 3.00 45.81
N ILE A 3 34.09 2.68 45.28
CA ILE A 3 33.82 2.66 43.84
C ILE A 3 33.13 3.97 43.48
N SER A 4 33.82 4.81 42.72
CA SER A 4 33.28 6.05 42.14
C SER A 4 32.64 5.75 40.77
N PRO A 5 31.49 6.37 40.43
CA PRO A 5 30.79 6.08 39.19
C PRO A 5 31.45 6.72 37.96
N VAL A 6 31.57 5.93 36.90
CA VAL A 6 32.03 6.33 35.56
C VAL A 6 30.92 7.11 34.84
N ARG A 7 31.25 8.32 34.35
CA ARG A 7 30.40 9.10 33.44
C ARG A 7 30.31 8.40 32.08
N THR A 8 29.18 7.75 31.79
CA THR A 8 28.83 7.39 30.41
C THR A 8 28.10 8.55 29.75
N SER A 9 28.70 9.12 28.71
CA SER A 9 28.12 10.20 27.93
C SER A 9 26.81 9.73 27.28
N LYS A 10 25.69 10.33 27.65
CA LYS A 10 24.42 10.13 26.94
C LYS A 10 24.54 10.76 25.55
N ARG A 11 24.69 9.93 24.51
CA ARG A 11 24.38 10.34 23.13
C ARG A 11 22.92 10.78 23.10
N LYS A 12 22.68 12.07 22.83
CA LYS A 12 21.35 12.64 22.57
C LYS A 12 20.71 11.88 21.42
N LYS A 13 19.72 11.03 21.70
CA LYS A 13 18.75 10.59 20.68
C LYS A 13 18.04 11.85 20.19
N GLY A 14 18.26 12.20 18.92
CA GLY A 14 17.49 13.22 18.24
C GLY A 14 16.02 12.86 18.35
N ARG A 15 15.25 13.73 19.01
CA ARG A 15 13.81 13.62 19.13
C ARG A 15 13.24 13.86 17.73
N GLN A 16 12.98 12.80 16.97
CA GLN A 16 12.16 12.91 15.77
C GLN A 16 10.81 13.47 16.22
N LYS A 17 10.45 14.65 15.71
CA LYS A 17 9.11 15.21 15.88
C LYS A 17 8.16 14.29 15.13
N THR A 18 7.55 13.35 15.83
CA THR A 18 6.34 12.68 15.36
C THR A 18 5.25 13.73 15.31
N THR A 19 4.74 14.02 14.12
CA THR A 19 3.53 14.82 13.93
C THR A 19 2.35 14.06 14.53
N ARG A 20 1.30 14.76 14.96
CA ARG A 20 0.09 14.16 15.55
C ARG A 20 -0.53 13.08 14.65
N GLY A 21 -0.45 13.26 13.33
CA GLY A 21 -0.86 12.25 12.34
C GLY A 21 0.02 10.99 12.33
N GLY A 22 1.34 11.12 12.49
CA GLY A 22 2.25 9.98 12.59
C GLY A 22 2.10 9.18 13.89
N GLN A 23 1.71 9.84 14.99
CA GLN A 23 1.35 9.14 16.24
C GLN A 23 0.06 8.34 16.10
N MET A 24 -0.98 8.93 15.47
CA MET A 24 -2.26 8.25 15.25
C MET A 24 -2.11 7.05 14.30
N GLN A 25 -1.30 7.15 13.25
CA GLN A 25 -0.99 6.01 12.37
C GLN A 25 -0.19 4.91 13.07
N GLN A 26 0.73 5.26 13.98
CA GLN A 26 1.44 4.26 14.80
C GLN A 26 0.51 3.56 15.80
N GLU A 27 -0.41 4.29 16.43
CA GLU A 27 -1.38 3.74 17.37
C GLU A 27 -2.42 2.86 16.66
N LEU A 28 -2.96 3.30 15.51
CA LEU A 28 -3.83 2.49 14.66
C LEU A 28 -3.09 1.27 14.11
N GLY A 29 -1.85 1.43 13.64
CA GLY A 29 -1.03 0.32 13.15
C GLY A 29 -0.70 -0.73 14.21
N GLN A 30 -0.67 -0.36 15.50
CA GLN A 30 -0.50 -1.30 16.63
C GLN A 30 -1.83 -1.99 17.01
N LEU A 31 -2.94 -1.25 16.99
CA LEU A 31 -4.27 -1.79 17.27
C LEU A 31 -4.76 -2.75 16.18
N LEU A 32 -4.25 -2.58 14.96
CA LEU A 32 -4.67 -3.30 13.77
C LEU A 32 -3.63 -4.31 13.30
N GLN A 33 -2.68 -4.72 14.15
CA GLN A 33 -1.75 -5.78 13.76
C GLN A 33 -2.50 -7.11 13.55
N PRO A 34 -2.13 -7.88 12.52
CA PRO A 34 -2.60 -9.25 12.40
C PRO A 34 -2.20 -10.04 13.64
N SER A 35 -3.07 -10.93 14.08
CA SER A 35 -2.72 -11.94 15.07
C SER A 35 -1.56 -12.81 14.56
N PRO A 36 -0.81 -13.50 15.44
CA PRO A 36 0.31 -14.35 15.01
C PRO A 36 -0.09 -15.39 13.95
N GLU A 37 -1.30 -15.94 14.04
CA GLU A 37 -1.83 -16.90 13.06
C GLU A 37 -2.14 -16.24 11.71
N GLU A 38 -2.73 -15.04 11.71
CA GLU A 38 -2.97 -14.28 10.47
C GLU A 38 -1.66 -13.87 9.81
N ALA A 39 -0.67 -13.42 10.59
CA ALA A 39 0.65 -13.07 10.10
C ALA A 39 1.35 -14.26 9.43
N GLU A 40 1.28 -15.45 10.04
CA GLU A 40 1.82 -16.68 9.46
C GLU A 40 1.10 -17.06 8.15
N LYS A 41 -0.24 -17.04 8.15
CA LYS A 41 -1.04 -17.30 6.94
C LYS A 41 -0.71 -16.33 5.82
N LEU A 42 -0.56 -15.05 6.14
CA LEU A 42 -0.23 -14.00 5.18
C LEU A 42 1.19 -14.17 4.63
N GLN A 43 2.16 -14.51 5.48
CA GLN A 43 3.53 -14.81 5.05
C GLN A 43 3.57 -16.02 4.12
N ASN A 44 2.85 -17.10 4.45
CA ASN A 44 2.74 -18.29 3.60
C ASN A 44 2.08 -17.96 2.25
N TYR A 45 1.03 -17.14 2.26
CA TYR A 45 0.36 -16.67 1.05
C TYR A 45 1.31 -15.87 0.14
N VAL A 46 2.10 -14.96 0.71
CA VAL A 46 3.13 -14.21 -0.03
C VAL A 46 4.20 -15.13 -0.58
N GLN A 47 4.73 -16.08 0.22
CA GLN A 47 5.76 -17.02 -0.23
C GLN A 47 5.28 -17.92 -1.36
N MET A 48 4.01 -18.32 -1.35
CA MET A 48 3.42 -19.17 -2.39
C MET A 48 3.22 -18.45 -3.72
N ASN A 49 2.78 -17.19 -3.69
CA ASN A 49 2.33 -16.49 -4.90
C ASN A 49 3.33 -15.47 -5.46
N LEU A 50 4.01 -14.72 -4.59
CA LEU A 50 4.86 -13.60 -5.01
C LEU A 50 6.03 -14.01 -5.93
N PRO A 51 6.70 -15.17 -5.76
CA PRO A 51 7.79 -15.56 -6.67
C PRO A 51 7.36 -15.67 -8.14
N ALA A 52 6.22 -16.33 -8.41
CA ALA A 52 5.71 -16.51 -9.76
C ALA A 52 5.29 -15.16 -10.41
N LEU A 53 4.78 -14.23 -9.60
CA LEU A 53 4.47 -12.87 -10.04
C LEU A 53 5.74 -12.09 -10.40
N ILE A 54 6.78 -12.19 -9.58
CA ILE A 54 8.08 -11.56 -9.84
C ILE A 54 8.68 -12.09 -11.14
N ASP A 55 8.65 -13.41 -11.36
CA ASP A 55 9.15 -14.03 -12.59
C ASP A 55 8.34 -13.59 -13.81
N THR A 56 7.03 -13.41 -13.65
CA THR A 56 6.15 -12.93 -14.73
C THR A 56 6.47 -11.49 -15.11
N VAL A 57 6.57 -10.59 -14.13
CA VAL A 57 6.92 -9.19 -14.40
C VAL A 57 8.32 -9.10 -14.98
N ALA A 58 9.30 -9.82 -14.44
CA ALA A 58 10.69 -9.78 -14.91
C ALA A 58 10.85 -10.15 -16.39
N ARG A 59 9.98 -11.01 -16.93
CA ARG A 59 9.94 -11.34 -18.38
C ARG A 59 9.44 -10.18 -19.24
N ASN A 60 8.60 -9.32 -18.67
CA ASN A 60 7.99 -8.17 -19.34
C ASN A 60 8.77 -6.86 -19.10
N THR A 61 9.64 -6.83 -18.08
CA THR A 61 10.44 -5.65 -17.72
C THR A 61 11.44 -5.31 -18.82
N ARG A 62 11.22 -4.18 -19.50
CA ARG A 62 12.12 -3.71 -20.59
C ARG A 62 13.55 -3.43 -20.14
N SER A 63 13.72 -2.91 -18.92
CA SER A 63 15.03 -2.64 -18.34
C SER A 63 14.98 -2.76 -16.83
N ALA A 64 15.43 -3.91 -16.33
CA ALA A 64 15.42 -4.25 -14.90
C ALA A 64 16.32 -3.34 -14.05
N THR A 65 17.38 -2.78 -14.66
CA THR A 65 18.40 -1.95 -13.99
C THR A 65 18.18 -0.45 -14.16
N TYR A 66 17.25 -0.04 -15.03
CA TYR A 66 16.83 1.35 -15.14
C TYR A 66 16.36 1.88 -13.79
N GLN A 67 16.64 3.14 -13.48
CA GLN A 67 16.22 3.80 -12.25
C GLN A 67 15.23 4.90 -12.62
N PRO A 68 13.92 4.70 -12.39
CA PRO A 68 12.92 5.70 -12.71
C PRO A 68 13.19 7.05 -12.04
N GLY A 69 12.97 8.12 -12.79
CA GLY A 69 13.12 9.49 -12.31
C GLY A 69 12.03 9.89 -11.32
N LYS A 70 12.17 11.09 -10.76
CA LYS A 70 11.16 11.65 -9.85
C LYS A 70 9.82 11.80 -10.57
N ASN A 71 8.75 11.31 -9.94
CA ASN A 71 7.37 11.31 -10.46
C ASN A 71 7.18 10.53 -11.78
N GLU A 72 8.16 9.70 -12.18
CA GLU A 72 7.96 8.80 -13.31
C GLU A 72 6.91 7.75 -12.95
N VAL A 73 6.05 7.42 -13.93
CA VAL A 73 5.02 6.40 -13.76
C VAL A 73 5.61 5.04 -14.11
N LEU A 74 5.67 4.17 -13.12
CA LEU A 74 6.05 2.78 -13.31
C LEU A 74 4.86 2.00 -13.88
N ARG A 75 5.10 1.17 -14.90
CA ARG A 75 4.12 0.23 -15.43
C ARG A 75 4.48 -1.17 -14.96
N VAL A 76 3.53 -1.89 -14.37
CA VAL A 76 3.70 -3.24 -13.87
C VAL A 76 2.72 -4.16 -14.60
N GLU A 77 3.23 -5.01 -15.47
CA GLU A 77 2.43 -5.93 -16.27
C GLU A 77 2.29 -7.29 -15.58
N VAL A 78 1.15 -7.50 -14.92
CA VAL A 78 0.83 -8.70 -14.14
C VAL A 78 -0.69 -8.91 -14.06
N SER A 79 -1.14 -10.18 -14.09
CA SER A 79 -2.52 -10.55 -13.78
C SER A 79 -2.61 -11.19 -12.39
N LEU A 80 -3.60 -10.78 -11.61
CA LEU A 80 -3.92 -11.33 -10.29
C LEU A 80 -5.24 -12.12 -10.28
N GLU A 81 -5.90 -12.25 -11.43
CA GLU A 81 -7.26 -12.82 -11.55
C GLU A 81 -7.34 -14.28 -11.09
N HIS A 82 -6.27 -15.04 -11.32
CA HIS A 82 -6.17 -16.45 -10.94
C HIS A 82 -5.65 -16.65 -9.50
N ILE A 83 -5.35 -15.56 -8.78
CA ILE A 83 -4.85 -15.62 -7.40
C ILE A 83 -5.98 -15.16 -6.48
N ALA A 84 -6.55 -16.12 -5.76
CA ALA A 84 -7.59 -15.85 -4.77
C ALA A 84 -7.14 -14.71 -3.82
N PRO A 85 -7.97 -13.69 -3.57
CA PRO A 85 -7.67 -12.66 -2.58
C PRO A 85 -7.44 -13.33 -1.22
N HIS A 86 -6.46 -12.84 -0.46
CA HIS A 86 -6.38 -13.27 0.93
C HIS A 86 -7.53 -12.57 1.68
N HIS A 87 -8.45 -13.35 2.25
CA HIS A 87 -9.60 -12.83 2.99
C HIS A 87 -9.25 -12.53 4.46
N LEU A 88 -7.97 -12.25 4.75
CA LEU A 88 -7.47 -12.04 6.11
C LEU A 88 -7.70 -10.61 6.59
N LEU A 89 -7.86 -9.65 5.68
CA LEU A 89 -8.19 -8.26 6.03
C LEU A 89 -9.69 -8.15 6.37
N PRO A 90 -10.04 -7.82 7.63
CA PRO A 90 -11.42 -7.53 8.01
C PRO A 90 -12.04 -6.45 7.12
N GLU A 91 -13.34 -6.50 6.86
CA GLU A 91 -14.04 -5.55 5.99
C GLU A 91 -13.84 -4.10 6.47
N GLU A 92 -13.80 -3.88 7.77
CA GLU A 92 -13.55 -2.57 8.37
C GLU A 92 -12.19 -2.02 7.93
N LEU A 93 -11.16 -2.86 7.82
CA LEU A 93 -9.82 -2.46 7.43
C LEU A 93 -9.69 -2.24 5.92
N GLN A 94 -10.50 -2.91 5.12
CA GLN A 94 -10.52 -2.71 3.67
C GLN A 94 -10.91 -1.26 3.32
N ASN A 95 -11.84 -0.67 4.07
CA ASN A 95 -12.28 0.72 3.86
C ASN A 95 -11.19 1.75 4.19
N PHE A 96 -10.27 1.43 5.11
CA PHE A 96 -9.17 2.31 5.50
C PHE A 96 -7.84 1.92 4.84
N TRP A 97 -7.84 0.91 3.97
CA TRP A 97 -6.62 0.36 3.37
C TRP A 97 -5.76 1.45 2.73
N GLY A 98 -6.39 2.38 2.01
CA GLY A 98 -5.69 3.51 1.38
C GLY A 98 -4.94 4.44 2.33
N GLN A 99 -5.39 4.54 3.59
CA GLN A 99 -4.81 5.44 4.59
C GLN A 99 -3.59 4.85 5.30
N PHE A 100 -3.37 3.53 5.16
CA PHE A 100 -2.18 2.91 5.73
C PHE A 100 -0.94 3.34 4.97
N SER A 101 0.15 3.62 5.69
CA SER A 101 1.46 3.75 5.06
C SER A 101 1.82 2.42 4.39
N TRP A 102 2.49 2.48 3.24
CA TRP A 102 3.07 1.27 2.66
C TRP A 102 4.23 0.74 3.50
N ALA A 103 4.92 1.62 4.22
CA ALA A 103 6.15 1.30 4.94
C ALA A 103 5.84 0.73 6.32
N GLU A 104 6.48 -0.40 6.64
CA GLU A 104 6.31 -1.10 7.92
C GLU A 104 4.84 -1.52 8.18
N ASN A 105 4.06 -1.72 7.12
CA ASN A 105 2.68 -2.19 7.21
C ASN A 105 2.66 -3.71 7.49
N PRO A 106 2.12 -4.15 8.64
CA PRO A 106 2.11 -5.56 9.03
C PRO A 106 1.24 -6.46 8.13
N TRP A 107 0.37 -5.85 7.32
CA TRP A 107 -0.46 -6.55 6.34
C TRP A 107 0.17 -6.66 4.96
N ILE A 108 1.43 -6.22 4.79
CA ILE A 108 2.15 -6.32 3.53
C ILE A 108 3.53 -6.95 3.79
N PRO A 109 3.59 -8.29 3.96
CA PRO A 109 4.84 -8.99 4.10
C PRO A 109 5.62 -8.97 2.80
N GLU A 110 6.91 -9.27 2.94
CA GLU A 110 7.81 -9.52 1.84
C GLU A 110 8.30 -10.98 1.89
N LEU A 111 8.90 -11.49 0.82
CA LEU A 111 9.41 -12.87 0.77
C LEU A 111 10.32 -13.24 1.96
N SER A 112 11.16 -12.30 2.38
CA SER A 112 12.21 -12.52 3.37
C SER A 112 12.02 -11.73 4.67
N ALA A 113 10.89 -11.03 4.82
CA ALA A 113 10.66 -10.14 5.95
C ALA A 113 9.16 -10.06 6.27
N PRO A 114 8.79 -9.89 7.54
CA PRO A 114 7.39 -9.84 7.95
C PRO A 114 6.65 -8.62 7.40
N VAL A 115 7.38 -7.58 6.96
CA VAL A 115 6.82 -6.34 6.39
C VAL A 115 7.73 -5.76 5.32
N LEU A 116 7.17 -4.93 4.43
CA LEU A 116 7.94 -4.03 3.59
C LEU A 116 8.68 -2.99 4.44
N SER A 117 10.01 -3.12 4.54
CA SER A 117 10.77 -2.17 5.35
C SER A 117 11.12 -0.89 4.60
N ARG A 118 10.91 0.25 5.28
CA ARG A 118 11.39 1.57 4.85
C ARG A 118 12.90 1.56 4.62
N THR A 119 13.65 0.80 5.40
CA THR A 119 15.11 0.74 5.27
C THR A 119 15.51 0.10 3.94
N LYS A 120 14.77 -0.92 3.50
CA LYS A 120 15.00 -1.58 2.21
C LYS A 120 14.60 -0.69 1.04
N TYR A 121 13.54 0.09 1.21
CA TYR A 121 12.95 0.96 0.19
C TYR A 121 13.15 2.46 0.48
N ARG A 122 14.33 2.83 1.01
CA ARG A 122 14.62 4.15 1.58
C ARG A 122 14.50 5.34 0.63
N ASP A 123 14.54 5.07 -0.68
CA ASP A 123 14.46 6.08 -1.72
C ASP A 123 13.01 6.32 -2.21
N ILE A 124 12.04 5.63 -1.60
CA ILE A 124 10.59 5.87 -1.78
C ILE A 124 10.11 6.71 -0.58
N ALA A 125 9.29 7.72 -0.85
CA ALA A 125 8.66 8.53 0.20
C ALA A 125 7.74 7.66 1.06
N ASP A 126 7.78 7.87 2.38
CA ASP A 126 6.90 7.19 3.35
C ASP A 126 5.54 7.90 3.33
N VAL A 127 4.61 7.34 2.57
CA VAL A 127 3.29 7.92 2.22
C VAL A 127 2.22 6.84 2.32
N SER A 128 0.95 7.23 2.29
CA SER A 128 -0.17 6.29 2.28
C SER A 128 -0.23 5.49 0.98
N LEU A 129 -0.93 4.34 0.99
CA LEU A 129 -1.16 3.54 -0.21
C LEU A 129 -1.97 4.29 -1.28
N GLU A 130 -2.89 5.16 -0.86
CA GLU A 130 -3.64 6.05 -1.76
C GLU A 130 -2.71 7.03 -2.49
N GLU A 131 -1.75 7.64 -1.78
CA GLU A 131 -0.80 8.60 -2.34
C GLU A 131 0.15 8.00 -3.39
N LEU A 132 0.33 6.67 -3.40
CA LEU A 132 1.09 5.96 -4.43
C LEU A 132 0.38 5.94 -5.79
N ALA A 133 -0.91 6.29 -5.84
CA ALA A 133 -1.73 6.34 -7.05
C ALA A 133 -1.57 5.07 -7.91
N ILE A 134 -1.71 3.90 -7.28
CA ILE A 134 -1.67 2.61 -7.97
C ILE A 134 -3.01 2.40 -8.66
N THR A 135 -3.04 2.45 -9.99
CA THR A 135 -4.28 2.30 -10.78
C THR A 135 -4.20 1.06 -11.65
N LYS A 136 -5.28 0.28 -11.70
CA LYS A 136 -5.41 -0.82 -12.67
C LYS A 136 -5.90 -0.25 -13.99
N VAL A 137 -5.08 -0.31 -15.03
CA VAL A 137 -5.36 0.31 -16.34
C VAL A 137 -5.94 -0.70 -17.33
N THR A 138 -5.53 -1.96 -17.24
CA THR A 138 -6.10 -3.08 -18.00
C THR A 138 -6.18 -4.31 -17.10
N ALA A 139 -6.73 -5.42 -17.59
CA ALA A 139 -6.78 -6.69 -16.86
C ALA A 139 -5.41 -7.14 -16.30
N ASN A 140 -4.33 -6.80 -17.01
CA ASN A 140 -2.96 -7.25 -16.74
C ASN A 140 -1.96 -6.11 -16.56
N MET A 141 -2.39 -4.86 -16.38
CA MET A 141 -1.48 -3.72 -16.27
C MET A 141 -1.90 -2.78 -15.15
N TYR A 142 -0.93 -2.46 -14.31
CA TYR A 142 -1.03 -1.44 -13.27
C TYR A 142 -0.06 -0.30 -13.56
N THR A 143 -0.45 0.92 -13.23
CA THR A 143 0.42 2.09 -13.20
C THR A 143 0.60 2.56 -11.78
N VAL A 144 1.82 2.95 -11.41
CA VAL A 144 2.16 3.41 -10.07
C VAL A 144 2.94 4.71 -10.17
N LYS A 145 2.57 5.69 -9.35
CA LYS A 145 3.34 6.93 -9.20
C LYS A 145 4.40 6.72 -8.13
N VAL A 146 5.65 6.53 -8.54
CA VAL A 146 6.74 6.35 -7.58
C VAL A 146 7.19 7.72 -7.06
N LEU A 147 6.78 8.03 -5.83
CA LEU A 147 7.17 9.27 -5.15
C LEU A 147 8.57 9.11 -4.55
N THR A 148 9.59 9.57 -5.27
CA THR A 148 10.98 9.56 -4.78
C THR A 148 11.44 10.95 -4.33
N PRO A 149 11.97 11.11 -3.10
CA PRO A 149 12.56 12.37 -2.65
C PRO A 149 13.98 12.58 -3.18
N ALA A 150 14.60 11.57 -3.81
CA ALA A 150 16.00 11.56 -4.20
C ALA A 150 16.22 11.55 -5.73
N VAL A 151 17.41 12.01 -6.16
CA VAL A 151 17.84 12.03 -7.56
C VAL A 151 18.18 10.63 -8.09
N ARG A 152 18.54 9.69 -7.20
CA ARG A 152 18.72 8.27 -7.52
C ARG A 152 17.57 7.48 -6.90
N SER A 153 16.95 6.64 -7.71
CA SER A 153 15.84 5.78 -7.31
C SER A 153 16.28 4.31 -7.24
N HIS A 154 15.40 3.46 -6.74
CA HIS A 154 15.54 2.03 -6.91
C HIS A 154 15.41 1.65 -8.38
N THR A 155 15.98 0.49 -8.73
CA THR A 155 15.83 -0.03 -10.08
C THR A 155 14.38 -0.44 -10.35
N THR A 156 13.95 -0.44 -11.60
CA THR A 156 12.63 -0.90 -12.05
C THR A 156 12.27 -2.24 -11.44
N ALA A 157 13.16 -3.25 -11.53
CA ALA A 157 12.89 -4.57 -10.98
C ALA A 157 12.69 -4.57 -9.46
N LYS A 158 13.35 -3.67 -8.73
CA LYS A 158 13.16 -3.54 -7.28
C LYS A 158 11.85 -2.84 -6.95
N LEU A 159 11.46 -1.83 -7.70
CA LEU A 159 10.17 -1.14 -7.54
C LEU A 159 9.00 -2.04 -7.93
N GLU A 160 9.12 -2.83 -8.99
CA GLU A 160 8.12 -3.82 -9.40
C GLU A 160 7.87 -4.85 -8.30
N ARG A 161 8.92 -5.39 -7.67
CA ARG A 161 8.77 -6.31 -6.52
C ARG A 161 8.03 -5.67 -5.36
N TRP A 162 8.31 -4.41 -5.08
CA TRP A 162 7.64 -3.63 -4.04
C TRP A 162 6.16 -3.43 -4.36
N VAL A 163 5.82 -3.03 -5.59
CA VAL A 163 4.44 -2.90 -6.05
C VAL A 163 3.71 -4.25 -6.00
N LEU A 164 4.35 -5.34 -6.43
CA LEU A 164 3.74 -6.68 -6.42
C LEU A 164 3.39 -7.14 -5.00
N ALA A 165 4.24 -6.88 -4.00
CA ALA A 165 3.92 -7.20 -2.61
C ALA A 165 2.68 -6.44 -2.13
N ILE A 166 2.60 -5.14 -2.44
CA ILE A 166 1.43 -4.30 -2.14
C ILE A 166 0.17 -4.84 -2.82
N LEU A 167 0.21 -5.04 -4.13
CA LEU A 167 -0.94 -5.49 -4.92
C LEU A 167 -1.43 -6.88 -4.50
N LEU A 168 -0.52 -7.80 -4.21
CA LEU A 168 -0.86 -9.15 -3.76
C LEU A 168 -1.65 -9.11 -2.45
N CYS A 169 -1.25 -8.22 -1.54
CA CYS A 169 -1.86 -8.07 -0.22
C CYS A 169 -3.01 -7.05 -0.17
N SER A 170 -3.32 -6.38 -1.27
CA SER A 170 -4.39 -5.40 -1.34
C SER A 170 -5.73 -6.02 -1.75
N PRO A 171 -6.86 -5.37 -1.42
CA PRO A 171 -8.13 -5.63 -2.09
C PRO A 171 -7.94 -5.61 -3.61
N ARG A 172 -8.65 -6.48 -4.33
CA ARG A 172 -8.55 -6.55 -5.78
C ARG A 172 -9.20 -5.32 -6.41
N LEU A 173 -8.56 -4.81 -7.45
CA LEU A 173 -9.01 -3.64 -8.20
C LEU A 173 -9.69 -4.07 -9.49
N GLU A 174 -10.75 -3.36 -9.86
CA GLU A 174 -11.31 -3.40 -11.21
C GLU A 174 -10.56 -2.45 -12.13
N VAL A 175 -10.74 -2.63 -13.45
CA VAL A 175 -10.14 -1.72 -14.43
C VAL A 175 -10.69 -0.31 -14.23
N GLY A 176 -9.81 0.67 -14.07
CA GLY A 176 -10.13 2.06 -13.76
C GLY A 176 -10.05 2.39 -12.27
N ASP A 177 -10.01 1.39 -11.37
CA ASP A 177 -9.92 1.64 -9.94
C ASP A 177 -8.48 2.03 -9.53
N GLN A 178 -8.39 2.92 -8.54
CA GLN A 178 -7.15 3.27 -7.85
C GLN A 178 -7.14 2.64 -6.45
N LEU A 179 -6.01 2.04 -6.08
CA LEU A 179 -5.79 1.49 -4.76
C LEU A 179 -5.95 2.57 -3.70
N GLY A 180 -6.78 2.29 -2.70
CA GLY A 180 -6.93 3.16 -1.55
C GLY A 180 -7.70 4.44 -1.82
N ALA A 181 -8.22 4.65 -3.04
CA ALA A 181 -9.19 5.70 -3.28
C ALA A 181 -10.35 5.53 -2.30
N ASN A 182 -10.81 6.65 -1.72
CA ASN A 182 -11.84 6.69 -0.70
C ASN A 182 -12.94 5.65 -0.97
N PRO A 183 -13.35 4.88 0.06
CA PRO A 183 -14.41 3.90 -0.12
C PRO A 183 -15.63 4.60 -0.69
N ARG A 184 -16.31 3.92 -1.62
CA ARG A 184 -17.61 4.40 -2.10
C ARG A 184 -18.48 4.60 -0.87
N ILE A 185 -18.94 5.83 -0.63
CA ILE A 185 -19.75 6.11 0.56
C ILE A 185 -20.98 5.21 0.49
N LYS A 186 -21.10 4.26 1.42
CA LYS A 186 -22.34 3.51 1.56
C LYS A 186 -23.26 4.34 2.45
N LEU A 187 -24.33 4.88 1.87
CA LEU A 187 -25.41 5.47 2.64
C LEU A 187 -25.94 4.39 3.60
N ARG A 188 -26.09 4.73 4.88
CA ARG A 188 -26.52 3.76 5.91
C ARG A 188 -27.92 3.21 5.64
N ASN A 189 -28.78 4.02 5.02
CA ASN A 189 -30.13 3.70 4.58
C ASN A 189 -30.33 4.33 3.19
N PRO A 190 -29.86 3.71 2.10
CA PRO A 190 -30.08 4.25 0.77
C PRO A 190 -31.58 4.09 0.42
N PRO A 191 -32.21 5.09 -0.21
CA PRO A 191 -33.45 4.86 -0.96
C PRO A 191 -33.24 3.71 -1.95
N ALA A 192 -34.28 2.89 -2.17
CA ALA A 192 -34.18 1.70 -3.05
C ALA A 192 -33.65 2.04 -4.46
N GLU A 193 -34.01 3.24 -4.94
CA GLU A 193 -33.65 3.84 -6.21
C GLU A 193 -32.14 4.13 -6.35
N TRP A 194 -31.41 4.17 -5.23
CA TRP A 194 -29.98 4.54 -5.17
C TRP A 194 -29.06 3.37 -4.81
N SER A 195 -29.59 2.15 -4.81
CA SER A 195 -28.86 0.94 -4.46
C SER A 195 -27.68 0.65 -5.40
N GLU A 196 -27.75 1.13 -6.65
CA GLU A 196 -26.71 0.95 -7.67
C GLU A 196 -25.82 2.18 -7.88
N ILE A 197 -26.11 3.29 -7.18
CA ILE A 197 -25.36 4.55 -7.30
C ILE A 197 -24.02 4.41 -6.56
N LYS A 198 -22.93 4.75 -7.26
CA LYS A 198 -21.59 4.81 -6.68
C LYS A 198 -21.38 6.20 -6.08
N TRP A 199 -21.32 6.28 -4.75
CA TRP A 199 -21.06 7.54 -4.06
C TRP A 199 -19.57 7.76 -3.86
N THR A 200 -19.08 8.97 -4.09
CA THR A 200 -17.70 9.37 -3.84
C THR A 200 -17.66 10.63 -3.00
N MET A 201 -16.63 10.80 -2.17
CA MET A 201 -16.37 12.03 -1.45
C MET A 201 -15.30 12.84 -2.17
N ALA A 202 -15.61 14.07 -2.55
CA ALA A 202 -14.65 15.02 -3.07
C ALA A 202 -13.76 15.57 -1.95
N GLU A 203 -12.60 16.14 -2.31
CA GLU A 203 -11.63 16.68 -1.35
C GLU A 203 -12.19 17.82 -0.47
N ASN A 204 -13.23 18.51 -0.95
CA ASN A 204 -13.93 19.57 -0.21
C ASN A 204 -14.98 19.02 0.78
N GLY A 205 -15.17 17.70 0.85
CA GLY A 205 -16.15 17.04 1.71
C GLY A 205 -17.52 16.84 1.07
N ASP A 206 -17.71 17.25 -0.19
CA ASP A 206 -18.96 17.02 -0.91
C ASP A 206 -19.10 15.54 -1.29
N VAL A 207 -20.33 15.04 -1.27
CA VAL A 207 -20.66 13.66 -1.62
C VAL A 207 -21.42 13.66 -2.93
N THR A 208 -20.89 13.00 -3.95
CA THR A 208 -21.48 12.92 -5.30
C THR A 208 -21.87 11.49 -5.63
N GLY A 209 -23.05 11.30 -6.24
CA GLY A 209 -23.52 10.00 -6.70
C GLY A 209 -23.34 9.84 -8.21
N THR A 210 -22.76 8.73 -8.65
CA THR A 210 -22.67 8.38 -10.08
C THR A 210 -23.55 7.15 -10.36
N ALA A 211 -24.56 7.31 -11.21
CA ALA A 211 -25.42 6.22 -11.66
C ALA A 211 -24.63 5.24 -12.57
N PRO A 212 -25.10 3.99 -12.72
CA PRO A 212 -24.48 3.01 -13.62
C PRO A 212 -24.33 3.51 -15.07
N ASP A 213 -25.25 4.39 -15.49
CA ASP A 213 -25.36 4.92 -16.85
C ASP A 213 -24.46 6.15 -17.08
N GLY A 214 -23.72 6.60 -16.06
CA GLY A 214 -22.78 7.72 -16.14
C GLY A 214 -23.38 9.10 -15.80
N ASP A 215 -24.68 9.18 -15.53
CA ASP A 215 -25.32 10.40 -15.06
C ASP A 215 -24.92 10.72 -13.60
N GLN A 216 -24.62 12.00 -13.36
CA GLN A 216 -24.25 12.53 -12.04
C GLN A 216 -25.49 13.04 -11.31
N GLN A 217 -25.61 12.70 -10.01
CA GLN A 217 -26.64 13.19 -9.10
C GLN A 217 -26.04 13.87 -7.86
#